data_AF-A0A6G1VL33-F1
#
_entry.id   AF-A0A6G1VL33-F1
#
_cell.length_a   1.000
_cell.length_b   1.000
_cell.length_c   1.000
_cell.angle_alpha   90.00
_cell.angle_beta   90.00
_cell.angle_gamma   90.00
#
_symmetry.space_group_name_H-M   'P 1'
#
loop_
_entity.id
_entity.type
_entity.pdbx_description
1 polymer ?
#
loop_
_entity_poly.entity_id
_entity_poly.type
_entity_poly.pdbx_seq_one_letter_code
_entity_poly.pdbx_strand_id
1 'polypeptide(L)'
;MNKIESYVYKKVKNNYLLKNSLRNIYQGFFDLLPNYDSKFSSSLLVREGYYFGFHDLDPFSRDSQKVLCNRLLIPLRMPTPQDALEIGYLDGKDFSDWHCLAKTHAWNYHKGCRLQWTKDKRIVYNDCENGQLCAKVIDMKGNMVQKLNYPIDTVSYDGKLATNFSYGRLEQNMPGYGYCVSDADAVLSEGITEKTGLYLIDMERNTRKMLLSIQQISEFEHEPSMDDKMHFVTHTEFSYDNRYVAFLHRWYKGVSRHTRLMVYDLQEHQLMASPTTGMVSHYAWNHLNGIVAYCRVEDVDSHVYFSSPEMKEWKRCAYPVLNSDGHQHFIDDDWFLVDTYPDKWRHVRLYKVNRVTDEIVLLADAKSPKSFVSPSEHKHWKCDLHPRCSADGKWICFDSVHTGKRSLCIMPSL
;
A
#
# COMPACT_ATOMS: atom_id res chain seq x y z
N MET A 1 13.35 -15.12 -6.79
CA MET A 1 13.96 -15.23 -8.13
C MET A 1 15.14 -16.19 -8.11
N ASN A 2 15.32 -16.98 -9.17
CA ASN A 2 16.52 -17.82 -9.33
C ASN A 2 17.75 -16.99 -9.76
N LYS A 3 18.93 -17.61 -9.81
CA LYS A 3 20.20 -16.91 -10.12
C LYS A 3 20.19 -16.23 -11.50
N ILE A 4 19.62 -16.87 -12.52
CA ILE A 4 19.55 -16.33 -13.89
C ILE A 4 18.58 -15.15 -13.94
N GLU A 5 17.39 -15.31 -13.38
CA GLU A 5 16.38 -14.24 -13.28
C GLU A 5 16.95 -13.02 -12.54
N SER A 6 17.67 -13.25 -11.43
CA SER A 6 18.34 -12.19 -10.67
C SER A 6 19.41 -11.47 -11.47
N TYR A 7 20.23 -12.22 -12.20
CA TYR A 7 21.24 -11.63 -13.08
C TYR A 7 20.63 -10.74 -14.16
N VAL A 8 19.62 -11.24 -14.88
CA VAL A 8 18.92 -10.48 -15.93
C VAL A 8 18.23 -9.24 -15.34
N TYR A 9 17.49 -9.40 -14.24
CA TYR A 9 16.82 -8.30 -13.56
C TYR A 9 17.79 -7.17 -13.19
N LYS A 10 18.94 -7.50 -12.58
CA LYS A 10 19.94 -6.48 -12.18
C LYS A 10 20.46 -5.65 -13.35
N LYS A 11 20.53 -6.22 -14.56
CA LYS A 11 20.97 -5.51 -15.77
C LYS A 11 19.91 -4.59 -16.37
N VAL A 12 18.63 -4.87 -16.13
CA VAL A 12 17.52 -4.14 -16.78
C VAL A 12 16.63 -3.36 -15.81
N LYS A 13 16.81 -3.50 -14.49
CA LYS A 13 15.92 -2.92 -13.47
C LYS A 13 15.71 -1.40 -13.58
N ASN A 14 16.71 -0.67 -14.08
CA ASN A 14 16.69 0.78 -14.27
C ASN A 14 15.98 1.23 -15.55
N ASN A 15 15.65 0.31 -16.47
CA ASN A 15 14.86 0.59 -17.66
C ASN A 15 13.58 -0.26 -17.59
N TYR A 16 12.50 0.32 -17.05
CA TYR A 16 11.29 -0.44 -16.80
C TYR A 16 10.63 -0.96 -18.09
N LEU A 17 10.77 -0.26 -19.23
CA LEU A 17 10.23 -0.70 -20.52
C LEU A 17 10.90 -2.00 -20.96
N LEU A 18 12.24 -2.02 -20.99
CA LEU A 18 13.01 -3.22 -21.32
C LEU A 18 12.73 -4.35 -20.32
N LYS A 19 12.72 -4.05 -19.02
CA LYS A 19 12.38 -4.99 -17.96
C LYS A 19 11.01 -5.64 -18.18
N ASN A 20 9.99 -4.83 -18.45
CA ASN A 20 8.63 -5.31 -18.64
C ASN A 20 8.49 -6.16 -19.91
N SER A 21 9.14 -5.76 -21.01
CA SER A 21 9.16 -6.54 -22.26
C SER A 21 9.79 -7.91 -22.06
N LEU A 22 10.99 -7.98 -21.46
CA LEU A 22 11.67 -9.25 -21.18
C LEU A 22 10.85 -10.15 -20.25
N ARG A 23 10.30 -9.57 -19.17
CA ARG A 23 9.40 -10.30 -18.25
C ARG A 23 8.18 -10.86 -18.99
N ASN A 24 7.54 -10.06 -19.83
CA ASN A 24 6.32 -10.44 -20.54
C ASN A 24 6.58 -11.56 -21.57
N ILE A 25 7.72 -11.52 -22.27
CA ILE A 25 8.15 -12.61 -23.17
C ILE A 25 8.41 -13.88 -22.36
N TYR A 26 9.18 -13.75 -21.27
CA TYR A 26 9.53 -14.88 -20.41
C TYR A 26 8.29 -15.55 -19.83
N GLN A 27 7.41 -14.79 -19.18
CA GLN A 27 6.13 -15.29 -18.65
C GLN A 27 5.21 -15.79 -19.77
N GLY A 28 5.22 -15.16 -20.95
CA GLY A 28 4.41 -15.57 -22.10
C GLY A 28 4.71 -16.99 -22.58
N PHE A 29 5.97 -17.44 -22.47
CA PHE A 29 6.33 -18.84 -22.74
C PHE A 29 5.71 -19.80 -21.71
N PHE A 30 5.76 -19.45 -20.41
CA PHE A 30 5.18 -20.27 -19.35
C PHE A 30 3.64 -20.24 -19.34
N ASP A 31 3.02 -19.16 -19.84
CA ASP A 31 1.57 -19.06 -20.04
C ASP A 31 1.04 -20.17 -20.98
N LEU A 32 1.89 -20.78 -21.82
CA LEU A 32 1.54 -21.87 -22.75
C LEU A 32 1.66 -23.27 -22.13
N LEU A 33 2.31 -23.39 -20.97
CA LEU A 33 2.54 -24.67 -20.30
C LEU A 33 1.41 -24.97 -19.30
N PRO A 34 1.12 -26.25 -19.01
CA PRO A 34 0.22 -26.61 -17.92
C PRO A 34 0.69 -25.97 -16.60
N ASN A 35 -0.24 -25.33 -15.89
CA ASN A 35 0.03 -24.67 -14.63
C ASN A 35 -0.48 -25.50 -13.44
N TYR A 36 0.10 -25.30 -12.25
CA TYR A 36 -0.27 -26.03 -11.04
C TYR A 36 -1.29 -25.25 -10.20
N ASP A 37 -2.05 -25.94 -9.34
CA ASP A 37 -3.10 -25.32 -8.53
C ASP A 37 -2.58 -24.51 -7.35
N SER A 38 -3.38 -23.52 -6.95
CA SER A 38 -3.12 -22.70 -5.77
C SER A 38 -3.12 -23.56 -4.51
N LYS A 39 -2.25 -23.23 -3.54
CA LYS A 39 -2.09 -23.92 -2.26
C LYS A 39 -2.13 -22.93 -1.11
N PHE A 40 -2.78 -23.32 -0.02
CA PHE A 40 -2.92 -22.50 1.19
C PHE A 40 -2.61 -23.37 2.41
N SER A 41 -1.95 -22.82 3.43
CA SER A 41 -1.57 -23.55 4.64
C SER A 41 -2.75 -23.86 5.56
N SER A 42 -3.87 -23.15 5.42
CA SER A 42 -5.10 -23.34 6.18
C SER A 42 -6.33 -23.11 5.31
N SER A 43 -7.52 -23.36 5.86
CA SER A 43 -8.79 -23.18 5.14
C SER A 43 -8.99 -21.73 4.74
N LEU A 44 -9.27 -21.50 3.46
CA LEU A 44 -9.41 -20.17 2.88
C LEU A 44 -10.88 -19.77 2.73
N LEU A 45 -11.24 -18.63 3.30
CA LEU A 45 -12.53 -17.98 3.09
C LEU A 45 -12.39 -16.99 1.94
N VAL A 46 -13.14 -17.21 0.85
CA VAL A 46 -13.06 -16.37 -0.35
C VAL A 46 -14.34 -15.57 -0.54
N ARG A 47 -14.20 -14.29 -0.84
CA ARG A 47 -15.31 -13.38 -1.15
C ARG A 47 -15.08 -12.72 -2.50
N GLU A 48 -15.62 -13.35 -3.56
CA GLU A 48 -15.50 -12.84 -4.92
C GLU A 48 -16.21 -11.50 -5.11
N GLY A 49 -15.59 -10.59 -5.87
CA GLY A 49 -16.09 -9.23 -6.08
C GLY A 49 -15.76 -8.27 -4.94
N TYR A 50 -15.13 -8.74 -3.87
CA TYR A 50 -14.68 -7.93 -2.74
C TYR A 50 -13.16 -7.76 -2.77
N TYR A 51 -12.66 -6.67 -2.18
CA TYR A 51 -11.24 -6.44 -1.91
C TYR A 51 -11.10 -5.32 -0.88
N PHE A 52 -9.96 -5.24 -0.19
CA PHE A 52 -9.76 -4.17 0.79
C PHE A 52 -8.95 -2.99 0.25
N GLY A 53 -7.85 -3.24 -0.46
CA GLY A 53 -6.97 -2.18 -0.94
C GLY A 53 -5.55 -2.42 -0.50
N PHE A 54 -4.91 -1.45 0.16
CA PHE A 54 -3.48 -1.45 0.42
C PHE A 54 -3.10 -2.23 1.70
N HIS A 55 -1.81 -2.46 1.91
CA HIS A 55 -1.29 -3.35 2.98
C HIS A 55 -1.09 -2.65 4.33
N ASP A 56 -1.09 -1.32 4.36
CA ASP A 56 -0.73 -0.49 5.50
C ASP A 56 -1.86 -0.28 6.52
N LEU A 57 -3.05 -0.81 6.25
CA LEU A 57 -4.24 -0.60 7.06
C LEU A 57 -4.81 -1.93 7.54
N ASP A 58 -5.27 -1.97 8.80
CA ASP A 58 -5.97 -3.13 9.36
C ASP A 58 -7.47 -3.11 8.97
N PRO A 59 -7.96 -4.10 8.19
CA PRO A 59 -9.37 -4.20 7.86
C PRO A 59 -10.20 -4.74 9.03
N PHE A 60 -9.60 -5.39 10.03
CA PHE A 60 -10.32 -6.03 11.12
C PHE A 60 -10.77 -5.01 12.17
N SER A 61 -11.98 -5.19 12.70
CA SER A 61 -12.37 -4.49 13.92
C SER A 61 -11.48 -4.91 15.08
N ARG A 62 -11.39 -4.07 16.12
CA ARG A 62 -10.54 -4.32 17.31
C ARG A 62 -10.78 -5.68 18.00
N ASP A 63 -11.99 -6.23 17.88
CA ASP A 63 -12.39 -7.54 18.42
C ASP A 63 -12.29 -8.69 17.38
N SER A 64 -11.75 -8.40 16.21
CA SER A 64 -11.61 -9.31 15.05
C SER A 64 -12.93 -9.94 14.59
N GLN A 65 -14.08 -9.33 14.89
CA GLN A 65 -15.41 -9.85 14.51
C GLN A 65 -15.95 -9.28 13.19
N LYS A 66 -15.36 -8.19 12.67
CA LYS A 66 -15.75 -7.54 11.42
C LYS A 66 -14.53 -7.32 10.55
N VAL A 67 -14.72 -7.40 9.23
CA VAL A 67 -13.68 -7.09 8.24
C VAL A 67 -14.21 -6.04 7.28
N LEU A 68 -13.60 -4.86 7.27
CA LEU A 68 -13.87 -3.84 6.27
C LEU A 68 -13.45 -4.33 4.89
N CYS A 69 -14.28 -4.05 3.91
CA CYS A 69 -13.92 -4.28 2.52
C CYS A 69 -14.77 -3.43 1.59
N ASN A 70 -14.33 -3.40 0.34
CA ASN A 70 -15.04 -2.79 -0.76
C ASN A 70 -15.67 -3.87 -1.64
N ARG A 71 -16.81 -3.57 -2.26
CA ARG A 71 -17.47 -4.41 -3.27
C ARG A 71 -17.46 -3.72 -4.62
N LEU A 72 -16.87 -4.39 -5.61
CA LEU A 72 -16.81 -3.91 -6.99
C LEU A 72 -18.20 -3.92 -7.63
N LEU A 73 -18.53 -2.82 -8.33
CA LEU A 73 -19.75 -2.68 -9.11
C LEU A 73 -19.52 -2.73 -10.63
N ILE A 74 -18.27 -2.80 -11.05
CA ILE A 74 -17.86 -2.75 -12.45
C ILE A 74 -17.07 -3.99 -12.85
N PRO A 75 -17.05 -4.37 -14.14
CA PRO A 75 -16.15 -5.40 -14.64
C PRO A 75 -14.68 -4.95 -14.55
N LEU A 76 -13.74 -5.86 -14.84
CA LEU A 76 -12.30 -5.57 -14.84
C LEU A 76 -11.93 -4.55 -15.93
N ARG A 77 -11.84 -3.28 -15.54
CA ARG A 77 -11.35 -2.14 -16.33
C ARG A 77 -10.97 -1.01 -15.38
N MET A 78 -10.26 0.01 -15.85
CA MET A 78 -10.03 1.20 -15.02
C MET A 78 -11.35 1.87 -14.61
N PRO A 79 -11.46 2.41 -13.38
CA PRO A 79 -12.60 3.22 -12.99
C PRO A 79 -12.66 4.53 -13.79
N THR A 80 -13.87 5.04 -13.95
CA THR A 80 -14.19 6.38 -14.45
C THR A 80 -14.76 7.22 -13.30
N PRO A 81 -14.85 8.55 -13.42
CA PRO A 81 -15.45 9.39 -12.37
C PRO A 81 -16.91 9.04 -12.01
N GLN A 82 -17.62 8.30 -12.87
CA GLN A 82 -19.01 7.89 -12.65
C GLN A 82 -19.11 6.50 -11.98
N ASP A 83 -18.01 5.75 -11.92
CA ASP A 83 -18.04 4.41 -11.33
C ASP A 83 -17.95 4.49 -9.82
N ALA A 84 -18.97 3.99 -9.15
CA ALA A 84 -18.96 3.87 -7.70
C ALA A 84 -18.32 2.55 -7.25
N LEU A 85 -17.72 2.61 -6.07
CA LEU A 85 -17.33 1.46 -5.26
C LEU A 85 -18.23 1.40 -4.03
N GLU A 86 -18.76 0.23 -3.69
CA GLU A 86 -19.46 0.06 -2.43
C GLU A 86 -18.48 -0.24 -1.32
N ILE A 87 -18.76 0.30 -0.12
CA ILE A 87 -17.95 0.08 1.07
C ILE A 87 -18.83 -0.44 2.21
N GLY A 88 -18.22 -1.21 3.09
CA GLY A 88 -18.95 -1.86 4.17
C GLY A 88 -18.06 -2.82 4.93
N TYR A 89 -18.69 -3.80 5.58
CA TYR A 89 -17.97 -4.85 6.30
C TYR A 89 -18.64 -6.20 6.14
N LEU A 90 -17.83 -7.24 6.37
CA LEU A 90 -18.25 -8.62 6.53
C LEU A 90 -18.25 -9.00 8.01
N ASP A 91 -19.28 -9.70 8.48
CA ASP A 91 -19.31 -10.33 9.81
C ASP A 91 -20.06 -11.67 9.79
N GLY A 92 -20.47 -12.14 10.97
CA GLY A 92 -21.14 -13.43 11.12
C GLY A 92 -20.19 -14.61 11.03
N LYS A 93 -20.75 -15.82 10.93
CA LYS A 93 -19.96 -17.04 10.84
C LYS A 93 -19.12 -17.01 9.55
N ASP A 94 -17.83 -17.26 9.70
CA ASP A 94 -16.85 -17.27 8.60
C ASP A 94 -16.81 -15.96 7.80
N PHE A 95 -17.22 -14.81 8.37
CA PHE A 95 -17.29 -13.51 7.69
C PHE A 95 -18.17 -13.54 6.42
N SER A 96 -19.35 -14.15 6.49
CA SER A 96 -20.24 -14.37 5.35
C SER A 96 -21.28 -13.28 5.13
N ASP A 97 -21.62 -12.52 6.18
CA ASP A 97 -22.70 -11.54 6.14
C ASP A 97 -22.17 -10.17 5.70
N TRP A 98 -22.61 -9.70 4.53
CA TRP A 98 -22.22 -8.40 3.99
C TRP A 98 -23.18 -7.29 4.41
N HIS A 99 -22.61 -6.20 4.93
CA HIS A 99 -23.34 -4.99 5.31
C HIS A 99 -22.81 -3.81 4.50
N CYS A 100 -23.55 -3.41 3.47
CA CYS A 100 -23.24 -2.22 2.67
C CYS A 100 -23.54 -0.96 3.49
N LEU A 101 -22.56 -0.07 3.61
CA LEU A 101 -22.68 1.16 4.39
C LEU A 101 -22.78 2.42 3.52
N ALA A 102 -22.02 2.48 2.43
CA ALA A 102 -22.04 3.63 1.53
C ALA A 102 -21.47 3.29 0.14
N LYS A 103 -21.46 4.31 -0.73
CA LYS A 103 -20.77 4.32 -2.01
C LYS A 103 -19.76 5.46 -2.06
N THR A 104 -18.69 5.27 -2.82
CA THR A 104 -17.66 6.29 -3.08
C THR A 104 -17.29 6.34 -4.55
N HIS A 105 -16.96 7.53 -5.05
CA HIS A 105 -16.42 7.76 -6.39
C HIS A 105 -14.92 8.07 -6.38
N ALA A 106 -14.28 8.10 -5.21
CA ALA A 106 -12.84 8.27 -5.06
C ALA A 106 -12.19 6.93 -4.71
N TRP A 107 -11.94 6.09 -5.74
CA TRP A 107 -11.34 4.78 -5.53
C TRP A 107 -10.43 4.32 -6.66
N ASN A 108 -9.56 3.36 -6.35
CA ASN A 108 -8.77 2.59 -7.31
C ASN A 108 -8.55 1.15 -6.80
N TYR A 109 -7.96 0.29 -7.63
CA TYR A 109 -7.75 -1.13 -7.29
C TYR A 109 -6.62 -1.39 -6.29
N HIS A 110 -5.70 -0.43 -6.10
CA HIS A 110 -4.52 -0.60 -5.25
C HIS A 110 -4.78 -0.14 -3.82
N LYS A 111 -5.25 1.10 -3.65
CA LYS A 111 -5.50 1.76 -2.36
C LYS A 111 -6.97 1.78 -1.96
N GLY A 112 -7.88 1.29 -2.81
CA GLY A 112 -9.32 1.40 -2.56
C GLY A 112 -9.71 2.88 -2.43
N CYS A 113 -10.55 3.18 -1.45
CA CYS A 113 -10.89 4.54 -1.03
C CYS A 113 -10.25 4.92 0.31
N ARG A 114 -9.14 4.25 0.70
CA ARG A 114 -8.52 4.39 2.04
C ARG A 114 -9.51 4.15 3.19
N LEU A 115 -10.38 3.15 3.01
CA LEU A 115 -11.33 2.69 4.01
C LEU A 115 -10.62 2.22 5.29
N GLN A 116 -10.96 2.83 6.43
CA GLN A 116 -10.28 2.60 7.71
C GLN A 116 -11.27 2.62 8.87
N TRP A 117 -10.97 1.83 9.91
CA TRP A 117 -11.58 2.01 11.22
C TRP A 117 -11.10 3.31 11.86
N THR A 118 -11.97 3.92 12.64
CA THR A 118 -11.59 4.97 13.60
C THR A 118 -11.85 4.48 15.02
N LYS A 119 -11.34 5.23 16.02
CA LYS A 119 -11.37 4.85 17.44
C LYS A 119 -12.76 4.48 17.98
N ASP A 120 -13.84 5.05 17.44
CA ASP A 120 -15.19 4.96 17.99
C ASP A 120 -16.11 3.94 17.28
N LYS A 121 -15.54 2.86 16.72
CA LYS A 121 -16.29 1.90 15.88
C LYS A 121 -17.03 2.60 14.72
N ARG A 122 -16.44 3.68 14.22
CA ARG A 122 -16.86 4.35 13.00
C ARG A 122 -15.87 3.99 11.91
N ILE A 123 -16.23 4.30 10.68
CA ILE A 123 -15.33 4.13 9.54
C ILE A 123 -15.14 5.47 8.85
N VAL A 124 -13.96 5.64 8.27
CA VAL A 124 -13.65 6.78 7.40
C VAL A 124 -13.19 6.28 6.05
N TYR A 125 -13.54 7.03 5.01
CA TYR A 125 -13.16 6.73 3.64
C TYR A 125 -13.12 8.01 2.80
N ASN A 126 -12.34 8.00 1.73
CA ASN A 126 -12.31 9.07 0.75
C ASN A 126 -13.49 8.96 -0.21
N ASP A 127 -14.04 10.12 -0.58
CA ASP A 127 -15.11 10.25 -1.58
C ASP A 127 -14.89 11.48 -2.45
N CYS A 128 -15.68 11.61 -3.51
CA CYS A 128 -15.73 12.78 -4.36
C CYS A 128 -17.14 13.36 -4.36
N GLU A 129 -17.28 14.63 -3.96
CA GLU A 129 -18.53 15.38 -4.05
C GLU A 129 -18.34 16.62 -4.90
N ASN A 130 -19.22 16.81 -5.89
CA ASN A 130 -19.18 17.97 -6.80
C ASN A 130 -17.80 18.18 -7.46
N GLY A 131 -17.11 17.08 -7.79
CA GLY A 131 -15.77 17.13 -8.40
C GLY A 131 -14.64 17.49 -7.43
N GLN A 132 -14.88 17.47 -6.12
CA GLN A 132 -13.89 17.72 -5.09
C GLN A 132 -13.69 16.48 -4.21
N LEU A 133 -12.42 16.09 -4.02
CA LEU A 133 -12.07 15.03 -3.10
C LEU A 133 -12.31 15.46 -1.64
N CYS A 134 -12.86 14.55 -0.87
CA CYS A 134 -13.18 14.73 0.54
C CYS A 134 -13.03 13.39 1.27
N ALA A 135 -13.24 13.39 2.59
CA ALA A 135 -13.40 12.17 3.35
C ALA A 135 -14.70 12.22 4.17
N LYS A 136 -15.29 11.06 4.41
CA LYS A 136 -16.55 10.92 5.16
C LYS A 136 -16.34 9.96 6.31
N VAL A 137 -16.77 10.38 7.50
CA VAL A 137 -16.85 9.54 8.69
C VAL A 137 -18.30 9.14 8.87
N ILE A 138 -18.55 7.84 8.89
CA ILE A 138 -19.90 7.28 9.04
C ILE A 138 -19.95 6.26 10.19
N ASP A 139 -21.13 6.05 10.77
CA ASP A 139 -21.35 5.00 11.74
C ASP A 139 -21.57 3.63 11.07
N MET A 140 -21.73 2.57 11.88
CA MET A 140 -21.97 1.21 11.40
C MET A 140 -23.37 0.98 10.81
N LYS A 141 -24.22 2.01 10.75
CA LYS A 141 -25.51 2.02 10.06
C LYS A 141 -25.46 2.81 8.75
N GLY A 142 -24.31 3.39 8.40
CA GLY A 142 -24.14 4.22 7.21
C GLY A 142 -24.55 5.69 7.40
N ASN A 143 -24.88 6.12 8.62
CA ASN A 143 -25.21 7.53 8.87
C ASN A 143 -23.93 8.36 8.86
N MET A 144 -23.95 9.47 8.11
CA MET A 144 -22.87 10.45 8.13
C MET A 144 -22.75 11.10 9.51
N VAL A 145 -21.60 10.90 10.14
CA VAL A 145 -21.22 11.54 11.41
C VAL A 145 -20.53 12.87 11.11
N GLN A 146 -19.62 12.87 10.13
CA GLN A 146 -18.84 14.04 9.77
C GLN A 146 -18.36 13.96 8.33
N LYS A 147 -18.29 15.12 7.66
CA LYS A 147 -17.58 15.29 6.39
C LYS A 147 -16.31 16.10 6.65
N LEU A 148 -15.19 15.59 6.15
CA LEU A 148 -13.91 16.30 6.10
C LEU A 148 -13.75 16.95 4.73
N ASN A 149 -13.20 18.15 4.68
CA ASN A 149 -13.04 18.92 3.43
C ASN A 149 -11.88 18.44 2.56
N TYR A 150 -11.18 17.39 2.99
CA TYR A 150 -9.94 16.89 2.37
C TYR A 150 -9.96 15.36 2.39
N PRO A 151 -9.37 14.68 1.39
CA PRO A 151 -9.16 13.24 1.47
C PRO A 151 -8.06 12.94 2.51
N ILE A 152 -8.11 11.75 3.09
CA ILE A 152 -7.12 11.23 4.04
C ILE A 152 -6.27 10.14 3.39
N ASP A 153 -5.03 9.93 3.84
CA ASP A 153 -4.29 8.71 3.52
C ASP A 153 -4.32 7.73 4.69
N THR A 154 -3.85 8.12 5.88
CA THR A 154 -3.86 7.25 7.08
C THR A 154 -4.33 8.04 8.29
N VAL A 155 -5.11 7.40 9.17
CA VAL A 155 -5.56 7.97 10.44
C VAL A 155 -4.63 7.51 11.58
N SER A 156 -4.36 8.39 12.53
CA SER A 156 -3.63 8.04 13.76
C SER A 156 -4.40 7.00 14.57
N TYR A 157 -3.70 6.14 15.30
CA TYR A 157 -4.29 5.09 16.15
C TYR A 157 -5.21 5.67 17.24
N ASP A 158 -4.98 6.92 17.67
CA ASP A 158 -5.87 7.62 18.61
C ASP A 158 -7.07 8.31 17.94
N GLY A 159 -7.15 8.30 16.61
CA GLY A 159 -8.24 8.82 15.79
C GLY A 159 -8.28 10.34 15.62
N LYS A 160 -7.30 11.08 16.16
CA LYS A 160 -7.34 12.55 16.20
C LYS A 160 -6.76 13.22 14.95
N LEU A 161 -5.76 12.58 14.34
CA LEU A 161 -5.06 13.12 13.19
C LEU A 161 -5.24 12.20 11.99
N ALA A 162 -5.18 12.78 10.80
CA ALA A 162 -4.95 12.03 9.58
C ALA A 162 -3.87 12.69 8.73
N THR A 163 -3.13 11.89 7.99
CA THR A 163 -2.21 12.39 6.97
C THR A 163 -2.95 12.69 5.68
N ASN A 164 -2.44 13.65 4.92
CA ASN A 164 -2.90 13.95 3.57
C ASN A 164 -1.71 14.36 2.69
N PHE A 165 -1.81 14.09 1.40
CA PHE A 165 -0.96 14.61 0.33
C PHE A 165 -1.80 14.75 -0.94
N SER A 166 -1.23 15.29 -2.02
CA SER A 166 -1.96 15.39 -3.30
C SER A 166 -2.15 14.03 -3.98
N TYR A 167 -3.39 13.54 -4.03
CA TYR A 167 -3.75 12.38 -4.85
C TYR A 167 -3.66 12.68 -6.35
N GLY A 168 -3.80 13.95 -6.74
CA GLY A 168 -3.58 14.42 -8.10
C GLY A 168 -2.13 14.24 -8.57
N ARG A 169 -1.15 14.65 -7.76
CA ARG A 169 0.27 14.38 -8.05
C ARG A 169 0.56 12.89 -8.06
N LEU A 170 -0.01 12.14 -7.11
CA LEU A 170 0.15 10.69 -7.10
C LEU A 170 -0.38 10.06 -8.38
N GLU A 171 -1.58 10.43 -8.84
CA GLU A 171 -2.17 9.89 -10.06
C GLU A 171 -1.37 10.27 -11.31
N GLN A 172 -0.91 11.52 -11.41
CA GLN A 172 -0.10 11.97 -12.55
C GLN A 172 1.20 11.17 -12.69
N ASN A 173 1.84 10.82 -11.57
CA ASN A 173 3.16 10.19 -11.57
C ASN A 173 3.12 8.67 -11.36
N MET A 174 2.00 8.14 -10.85
CA MET A 174 1.74 6.71 -10.62
C MET A 174 0.25 6.39 -10.88
N PRO A 175 -0.19 6.38 -12.15
CA PRO A 175 -1.59 6.16 -12.48
C PRO A 175 -2.19 4.91 -11.83
N GLY A 176 -3.42 5.03 -11.32
CA GLY A 176 -4.14 3.98 -10.60
C GLY A 176 -3.73 3.78 -9.13
N TYR A 177 -2.87 4.64 -8.59
CA TYR A 177 -2.68 4.80 -7.14
C TYR A 177 -3.40 6.03 -6.59
N GLY A 178 -3.69 7.04 -7.41
CA GLY A 178 -4.53 8.17 -7.05
C GLY A 178 -6.00 7.95 -7.43
N TYR A 179 -6.74 9.03 -7.61
CA TYR A 179 -8.17 9.00 -7.95
C TYR A 179 -8.41 9.60 -9.34
N CYS A 180 -9.56 9.28 -9.95
CA CYS A 180 -9.99 9.88 -11.21
C CYS A 180 -10.27 11.38 -11.13
N VAL A 181 -10.32 11.93 -9.91
CA VAL A 181 -10.49 13.35 -9.62
C VAL A 181 -9.23 13.84 -8.93
N SER A 182 -8.73 14.99 -9.38
CA SER A 182 -7.56 15.64 -8.80
C SER A 182 -7.97 16.56 -7.66
N ASP A 183 -7.13 16.67 -6.64
CA ASP A 183 -7.30 17.69 -5.59
C ASP A 183 -7.08 19.08 -6.20
N ALA A 184 -7.80 20.10 -5.70
CA ALA A 184 -7.69 21.46 -6.21
C ALA A 184 -6.27 22.06 -6.06
N ASP A 185 -5.54 21.62 -5.02
CA ASP A 185 -4.19 22.06 -4.67
C ASP A 185 -3.10 21.05 -5.09
N ALA A 186 -3.33 20.29 -6.18
CA ALA A 186 -2.38 19.30 -6.64
C ALA A 186 -1.09 19.89 -7.25
N VAL A 187 -1.15 21.10 -7.84
CA VAL A 187 0.03 21.79 -8.42
C VAL A 187 0.80 20.89 -9.40
N LEU A 188 0.16 20.46 -10.49
CA LEU A 188 0.67 19.41 -11.38
C LEU A 188 1.81 19.84 -12.33
N SER A 189 2.09 21.14 -12.43
CA SER A 189 3.04 21.72 -13.38
C SER A 189 4.41 22.06 -12.79
N GLU A 190 4.53 22.10 -11.46
CA GLU A 190 5.76 22.49 -10.76
C GLU A 190 6.44 21.24 -10.20
N GLY A 191 7.72 21.00 -10.51
CA GLY A 191 8.44 19.83 -10.00
C GLY A 191 8.60 19.88 -8.47
N ILE A 192 9.30 20.91 -8.01
CA ILE A 192 9.50 21.29 -6.60
C ILE A 192 8.64 22.53 -6.32
N THR A 193 7.95 22.56 -5.18
CA THR A 193 7.05 23.67 -4.82
C THR A 193 6.82 23.75 -3.30
N GLU A 194 6.55 24.95 -2.80
CA GLU A 194 6.08 25.20 -1.43
C GLU A 194 4.56 25.05 -1.27
N LYS A 195 3.82 24.95 -2.39
CA LYS A 195 2.35 25.03 -2.43
C LYS A 195 1.64 23.71 -2.10
N THR A 196 2.38 22.60 -2.05
CA THR A 196 1.85 21.28 -1.69
C THR A 196 2.93 20.43 -1.01
N GLY A 197 2.53 19.32 -0.40
CA GLY A 197 3.43 18.45 0.36
C GLY A 197 2.70 17.43 1.23
N LEU A 198 3.28 17.16 2.40
CA LEU A 198 2.69 16.36 3.46
C LEU A 198 1.89 17.26 4.40
N TYR A 199 0.65 16.85 4.70
CA TYR A 199 -0.27 17.57 5.55
C TYR A 199 -0.72 16.71 6.73
N LEU A 200 -1.12 17.39 7.80
CA LEU A 200 -1.92 16.82 8.89
C LEU A 200 -3.31 17.44 8.88
N ILE A 201 -4.32 16.59 9.07
CA ILE A 201 -5.72 16.96 9.24
C ILE A 201 -6.07 16.71 10.71
N ASP A 202 -6.59 17.74 11.38
CA ASP A 202 -7.27 17.60 12.66
C ASP A 202 -8.69 17.07 12.37
N MET A 203 -8.93 15.82 12.77
CA MET A 203 -10.16 15.09 12.44
C MET A 203 -11.38 15.70 13.13
N GLU A 204 -11.23 16.30 14.30
CA GLU A 204 -12.34 16.92 15.04
C GLU A 204 -12.65 18.31 14.49
N ARG A 205 -11.61 19.14 14.31
CA ARG A 205 -11.79 20.53 13.86
C ARG A 205 -12.01 20.66 12.36
N ASN A 206 -11.76 19.60 11.58
CA ASN A 206 -11.81 19.61 10.11
C ASN A 206 -10.89 20.70 9.52
N THR A 207 -9.68 20.80 10.05
CA THR A 207 -8.66 21.75 9.59
C THR A 207 -7.44 20.99 9.07
N ARG A 208 -6.86 21.47 7.96
CA ARG A 208 -5.65 20.90 7.36
C ARG A 208 -4.48 21.88 7.52
N LYS A 209 -3.33 21.39 8.00
CA LYS A 209 -2.08 22.15 8.11
C LYS A 209 -0.98 21.45 7.32
N MET A 210 -0.20 22.22 6.56
CA MET A 210 1.01 21.69 5.92
C MET A 210 2.07 21.37 6.97
N LEU A 211 2.51 20.12 7.00
CA LEU A 211 3.57 19.65 7.88
C LEU A 211 4.93 19.90 7.24
N LEU A 212 5.09 19.49 5.98
CA LEU A 212 6.27 19.69 5.17
C LEU A 212 5.86 19.95 3.73
N SER A 213 6.37 21.01 3.13
CA SER A 213 6.25 21.22 1.69
C SER A 213 7.14 20.28 0.90
N ILE A 214 6.82 20.05 -0.38
CA ILE A 214 7.70 19.33 -1.31
C ILE A 214 9.08 19.98 -1.38
N GLN A 215 9.15 21.32 -1.35
CA GLN A 215 10.41 22.06 -1.31
C GLN A 215 11.27 21.68 -0.09
N GLN A 216 10.72 21.78 1.12
CA GLN A 216 11.43 21.39 2.35
C GLN A 216 11.88 19.93 2.32
N ILE A 217 11.03 19.04 1.80
CA ILE A 217 11.37 17.63 1.64
C ILE A 217 12.52 17.45 0.65
N SER A 218 12.54 18.18 -0.47
CA SER A 218 13.61 18.05 -1.48
C SER A 218 14.95 18.65 -1.02
N GLU A 219 14.93 19.72 -0.22
CA GLU A 219 16.13 20.38 0.30
C GLU A 219 16.81 19.56 1.40
N PHE A 220 16.03 18.80 2.17
CA PHE A 220 16.57 17.93 3.22
C PHE A 220 17.38 16.78 2.62
N GLU A 221 18.69 16.74 2.92
CA GLU A 221 19.63 15.77 2.35
C GLU A 221 19.48 15.65 0.83
N HIS A 222 19.55 16.78 0.14
CA HIS A 222 19.37 16.86 -1.31
C HIS A 222 20.37 15.96 -2.06
N GLU A 223 19.89 15.26 -3.08
CA GLU A 223 20.72 14.48 -3.99
C GLU A 223 20.69 15.09 -5.41
N PRO A 224 21.79 15.08 -6.18
CA PRO A 224 21.78 15.53 -7.58
C PRO A 224 20.75 14.80 -8.47
N SER A 225 20.31 13.61 -8.05
CA SER A 225 19.29 12.85 -8.75
C SER A 225 17.90 13.51 -8.65
N MET A 226 17.69 14.47 -7.74
CA MET A 226 16.43 15.20 -7.52
C MET A 226 16.20 16.32 -8.53
N ASP A 227 17.26 16.88 -9.09
CA ASP A 227 17.18 18.02 -9.99
C ASP A 227 16.29 17.76 -11.22
N ASP A 228 15.51 18.78 -11.59
CA ASP A 228 14.61 18.80 -12.75
C ASP A 228 13.59 17.65 -12.81
N LYS A 229 13.14 17.13 -11.66
CA LYS A 229 12.12 16.07 -11.57
C LYS A 229 10.81 16.53 -10.95
N MET A 230 9.77 15.74 -11.14
CA MET A 230 8.52 15.87 -10.41
C MET A 230 8.61 15.15 -9.08
N HIS A 231 8.28 15.83 -7.99
CA HIS A 231 8.35 15.31 -6.64
C HIS A 231 6.95 15.08 -6.05
N PHE A 232 6.80 14.01 -5.27
CA PHE A 232 5.55 13.75 -4.57
C PHE A 232 5.77 12.91 -3.31
N VAL A 233 4.85 13.07 -2.36
CA VAL A 233 4.72 12.25 -1.16
C VAL A 233 3.69 11.16 -1.44
N THR A 234 3.93 9.96 -0.90
CA THR A 234 2.95 8.87 -0.93
C THR A 234 3.17 7.92 0.24
N HIS A 235 2.18 7.07 0.50
CA HIS A 235 2.26 5.95 1.45
C HIS A 235 2.69 6.45 2.83
N THR A 236 1.78 7.14 3.50
CA THR A 236 2.03 7.72 4.82
C THR A 236 1.51 6.79 5.91
N GLU A 237 2.25 6.65 7.00
CA GLU A 237 1.85 5.81 8.14
C GLU A 237 2.24 6.47 9.46
N PHE A 238 1.33 6.44 10.43
CA PHE A 238 1.68 6.77 11.81
C PHE A 238 2.36 5.56 12.48
N SER A 239 3.35 5.84 13.33
CA SER A 239 3.79 4.85 14.32
C SER A 239 2.65 4.50 15.29
N TYR A 240 2.72 3.34 15.94
CA TYR A 240 1.67 2.87 16.86
C TYR A 240 1.45 3.81 18.06
N ASP A 241 2.50 4.50 18.50
CA ASP A 241 2.45 5.51 19.57
C ASP A 241 1.99 6.90 19.08
N ASN A 242 1.73 7.06 17.78
CA ASN A 242 1.35 8.31 17.10
C ASN A 242 2.40 9.42 17.16
N ARG A 243 3.65 9.14 17.55
CA ARG A 243 4.72 10.15 17.59
C ARG A 243 5.31 10.44 16.21
N TYR A 244 5.44 9.41 15.38
CA TYR A 244 6.15 9.51 14.10
C TYR A 244 5.19 9.37 12.93
N VAL A 245 5.51 10.08 11.84
CA VAL A 245 4.88 9.90 10.53
C VAL A 245 5.95 9.45 9.55
N ALA A 246 5.88 8.19 9.11
CA ALA A 246 6.67 7.72 7.98
C ALA A 246 5.97 8.07 6.66
N PHE A 247 6.76 8.27 5.61
CA PHE A 247 6.26 8.49 4.26
C PHE A 247 7.33 8.19 3.21
N LEU A 248 6.90 7.92 1.98
CA LEU A 248 7.79 7.86 0.83
C LEU A 248 7.86 9.21 0.13
N HIS A 249 9.07 9.73 -0.02
CA HIS A 249 9.37 10.81 -0.95
C HIS A 249 9.86 10.21 -2.27
N ARG A 250 9.19 10.55 -3.37
CA ARG A 250 9.52 10.06 -4.71
C ARG A 250 9.78 11.21 -5.66
N TRP A 251 10.76 11.02 -6.54
CA TRP A 251 11.06 11.95 -7.63
C TRP A 251 11.22 11.21 -8.96
N TYR A 252 10.62 11.79 -9.99
CA TYR A 252 10.37 11.10 -11.25
C TYR A 252 10.56 12.01 -12.48
N LYS A 253 11.17 11.45 -13.54
CA LYS A 253 11.25 12.03 -14.89
C LYS A 253 11.41 10.92 -15.93
N GLY A 254 10.41 10.70 -16.78
CA GLY A 254 10.45 9.71 -17.86
C GLY A 254 10.59 8.27 -17.35
N VAL A 255 11.75 7.64 -17.51
CA VAL A 255 12.00 6.28 -16.97
C VAL A 255 12.73 6.28 -15.63
N SER A 256 13.21 7.45 -15.20
CA SER A 256 13.97 7.62 -13.97
C SER A 256 13.02 7.82 -12.80
N ARG A 257 12.97 6.85 -11.89
CA ARG A 257 12.17 6.91 -10.66
C ARG A 257 13.03 6.56 -9.47
N HIS A 258 13.03 7.45 -8.49
CA HIS A 258 13.77 7.29 -7.25
C HIS A 258 12.81 7.50 -6.08
N THR A 259 13.17 6.93 -4.95
CA THR A 259 12.31 6.87 -3.77
C THR A 259 13.19 6.70 -2.55
N ARG A 260 12.83 7.39 -1.47
CA ARG A 260 13.43 7.22 -0.15
C ARG A 260 12.33 7.18 0.90
N LEU A 261 12.58 6.44 1.98
CA LEU A 261 11.75 6.45 3.16
C LEU A 261 12.18 7.61 4.05
N MET A 262 11.21 8.35 4.56
CA MET A 262 11.42 9.44 5.49
C MET A 262 10.54 9.25 6.70
N VAL A 263 11.01 9.73 7.85
CA VAL A 263 10.26 9.73 9.10
C VAL A 263 10.30 11.13 9.69
N TYR A 264 9.14 11.65 10.07
CA TYR A 264 9.02 12.93 10.76
C TYR A 264 8.57 12.70 12.20
N ASP A 265 9.31 13.24 13.17
CA ASP A 265 8.96 13.26 14.59
C ASP A 265 8.03 14.46 14.88
N LEU A 266 6.78 14.18 15.27
CA LEU A 266 5.78 15.21 15.56
C LEU A 266 6.05 15.97 16.85
N GLN A 267 6.84 15.42 17.77
CA GLN A 267 7.16 16.04 19.06
C GLN A 267 8.41 16.92 18.95
N GLU A 268 9.47 16.38 18.37
CA GLU A 268 10.77 17.08 18.25
C GLU A 268 10.88 17.93 16.97
N HIS A 269 9.91 17.81 16.06
CA HIS A 269 9.90 18.48 14.76
C HIS A 269 11.12 18.16 13.89
N GLN A 270 11.61 16.92 13.98
CA GLN A 270 12.80 16.45 13.26
C GLN A 270 12.43 15.55 12.09
N LEU A 271 13.10 15.77 10.96
CA LEU A 271 12.99 14.93 9.76
C LEU A 271 14.21 14.00 9.69
N MET A 272 13.96 12.74 9.35
CA MET A 272 14.96 11.68 9.19
C MET A 272 14.76 11.00 7.83
N ALA A 273 15.84 10.51 7.22
CA ALA A 273 15.82 9.79 5.95
C ALA A 273 16.52 8.43 6.07
N SER A 274 16.02 7.43 5.35
CA SER A 274 16.62 6.10 5.32
C SER A 274 17.97 6.10 4.61
N PRO A 275 18.96 5.27 5.02
CA PRO A 275 20.28 5.17 4.40
C PRO A 275 20.26 4.37 3.07
N THR A 276 19.27 4.63 2.23
CA THR A 276 18.95 3.82 1.04
C THR A 276 19.35 4.51 -0.25
N THR A 277 19.75 3.75 -1.28
CA THR A 277 20.15 4.33 -2.57
C THR A 277 19.01 4.25 -3.62
N GLY A 278 18.12 5.24 -3.57
CA GLY A 278 17.10 5.51 -4.60
C GLY A 278 16.01 4.43 -4.78
N MET A 279 15.92 3.46 -3.86
CA MET A 279 14.96 2.36 -3.91
C MET A 279 14.39 2.05 -2.52
N VAL A 280 13.10 2.31 -2.35
CA VAL A 280 12.21 1.86 -1.28
C VAL A 280 10.83 1.71 -1.88
N SER A 281 10.26 0.51 -1.85
CA SER A 281 8.96 0.23 -2.47
C SER A 281 7.81 0.32 -1.47
N HIS A 282 7.93 -0.40 -0.36
CA HIS A 282 6.92 -0.62 0.68
C HIS A 282 7.61 -0.72 2.05
N TYR A 283 6.87 -0.34 3.09
CA TYR A 283 7.33 -0.47 4.46
C TYR A 283 6.16 -0.71 5.43
N ALA A 284 6.46 -1.08 6.67
CA ALA A 284 5.48 -1.18 7.76
C ALA A 284 6.16 -0.96 9.10
N TRP A 285 5.45 -0.36 10.05
CA TRP A 285 5.87 -0.20 11.45
C TRP A 285 5.54 -1.44 12.30
N ASN A 286 6.36 -1.74 13.30
CA ASN A 286 5.95 -2.55 14.46
C ASN A 286 5.71 -1.68 15.72
N HIS A 287 5.31 -2.29 16.84
CA HIS A 287 4.98 -1.55 18.06
C HIS A 287 6.22 -1.00 18.79
N LEU A 288 7.41 -1.44 18.40
CA LEU A 288 8.69 -0.96 18.91
C LEU A 288 9.21 0.27 18.14
N ASN A 289 8.42 0.83 17.23
CA ASN A 289 8.84 1.89 16.30
C ASN A 289 10.03 1.46 15.40
N GLY A 290 10.16 0.17 15.13
CA GLY A 290 11.00 -0.35 14.06
C GLY A 290 10.22 -0.38 12.74
N ILE A 291 10.95 -0.32 11.63
CA ILE A 291 10.37 -0.33 10.29
C ILE A 291 10.96 -1.48 9.49
N VAL A 292 10.12 -2.35 8.95
CA VAL A 292 10.54 -3.26 7.86
C VAL A 292 10.23 -2.59 6.53
N ALA A 293 11.17 -2.58 5.59
CA ALA A 293 10.98 -2.06 4.25
C ALA A 293 11.63 -2.95 3.20
N TYR A 294 11.10 -2.96 1.97
CA TYR A 294 11.87 -3.48 0.83
C TYR A 294 12.61 -2.30 0.19
N CYS A 295 13.93 -2.32 0.29
CA CYS A 295 14.77 -1.20 -0.09
C CYS A 295 16.15 -1.65 -0.58
N ARG A 296 16.93 -0.68 -1.08
CA ARG A 296 18.34 -0.87 -1.42
C ARG A 296 19.21 -0.26 -0.34
N VAL A 297 19.98 -1.12 0.34
CA VAL A 297 21.03 -0.72 1.28
C VAL A 297 22.32 -1.42 0.89
N GLU A 298 23.43 -0.68 0.80
CA GLU A 298 24.72 -1.15 0.27
C GLU A 298 24.58 -1.87 -1.09
N ASP A 299 23.84 -1.26 -2.02
CA ASP A 299 23.58 -1.77 -3.37
C ASP A 299 22.85 -3.13 -3.47
N VAL A 300 22.32 -3.63 -2.35
CA VAL A 300 21.53 -4.86 -2.30
C VAL A 300 20.05 -4.53 -2.11
N ASP A 301 19.22 -4.93 -3.08
CA ASP A 301 17.76 -4.89 -2.96
C ASP A 301 17.30 -6.08 -2.07
N SER A 302 16.68 -5.81 -0.92
CA SER A 302 16.22 -6.82 0.03
C SER A 302 15.16 -6.28 0.99
N HIS A 303 14.52 -7.15 1.77
CA HIS A 303 13.78 -6.71 2.97
C HIS A 303 14.78 -6.36 4.06
N VAL A 304 14.66 -5.16 4.63
CA VAL A 304 15.53 -4.61 5.67
C VAL A 304 14.66 -4.17 6.83
N TYR A 305 15.04 -4.56 8.05
CA TYR A 305 14.47 -4.06 9.28
C TYR A 305 15.38 -2.98 9.87
N PHE A 306 14.85 -1.79 10.04
CA PHE A 306 15.44 -0.67 10.77
C PHE A 306 14.93 -0.72 12.22
N SER A 307 15.84 -0.72 13.20
CA SER A 307 15.47 -0.93 14.61
C SER A 307 14.87 0.30 15.29
N SER A 308 14.95 1.47 14.68
CA SER A 308 14.40 2.72 15.21
C SER A 308 13.97 3.70 14.10
N PRO A 309 13.19 4.75 14.42
CA PRO A 309 12.78 5.80 13.49
C PRO A 309 13.94 6.51 12.77
N GLU A 310 15.11 6.62 13.42
CA GLU A 310 16.31 7.23 12.85
C GLU A 310 16.96 6.35 11.76
N MET A 311 16.60 5.07 11.68
CA MET A 311 17.03 4.12 10.64
C MET A 311 18.56 3.91 10.52
N LYS A 312 19.31 4.23 11.58
CA LYS A 312 20.78 4.11 11.62
C LYS A 312 21.26 2.66 11.77
N GLU A 313 20.53 1.87 12.53
CA GLU A 313 20.80 0.46 12.77
C GLU A 313 19.80 -0.39 11.99
N TRP A 314 20.31 -1.37 11.24
CA TRP A 314 19.47 -2.21 10.39
C TRP A 314 20.02 -3.62 10.17
N LYS A 315 19.12 -4.54 9.81
CA LYS A 315 19.42 -5.95 9.46
C LYS A 315 18.63 -6.35 8.21
N ARG A 316 19.24 -7.12 7.30
CA ARG A 316 18.49 -7.78 6.20
C ARG A 316 17.69 -8.96 6.76
N CYS A 317 16.44 -9.09 6.34
CA CYS A 317 15.56 -10.17 6.76
C CYS A 317 15.44 -11.23 5.65
N ALA A 318 15.61 -12.50 6.01
CA ALA A 318 15.38 -13.65 5.13
C ALA A 318 16.18 -13.64 3.80
N TYR A 319 17.22 -12.82 3.70
CA TYR A 319 18.09 -12.74 2.51
C TYR A 319 19.16 -13.85 2.55
N PRO A 320 19.49 -14.51 1.41
CA PRO A 320 19.04 -14.26 0.05
C PRO A 320 17.82 -15.07 -0.41
N VAL A 321 17.11 -15.73 0.52
CA VAL A 321 15.95 -16.58 0.19
C VAL A 321 14.78 -15.73 -0.31
N LEU A 322 14.39 -14.71 0.45
CA LEU A 322 13.47 -13.65 0.01
C LEU A 322 14.27 -12.54 -0.65
N ASN A 323 14.32 -12.56 -1.98
CA ASN A 323 15.14 -11.68 -2.81
C ASN A 323 14.34 -10.90 -3.87
N SER A 324 13.04 -10.74 -3.65
CA SER A 324 12.14 -10.00 -4.52
C SER A 324 11.28 -9.04 -3.70
N ASP A 325 10.83 -7.98 -4.35
CA ASP A 325 9.94 -6.98 -3.78
C ASP A 325 8.58 -7.57 -3.38
N GLY A 326 7.94 -6.95 -2.39
CA GLY A 326 6.73 -7.39 -1.72
C GLY A 326 6.24 -6.36 -0.69
N HIS A 327 5.01 -6.54 -0.23
CA HIS A 327 4.31 -5.67 0.70
C HIS A 327 4.28 -6.28 2.09
N GLN A 328 4.69 -5.51 3.10
CA GLN A 328 4.83 -5.98 4.47
C GLN A 328 3.66 -5.58 5.36
N HIS A 329 3.39 -6.42 6.35
CA HIS A 329 2.49 -6.10 7.46
C HIS A 329 2.88 -6.92 8.69
N PHE A 330 3.07 -6.30 9.84
CA PHE A 330 3.47 -7.01 11.06
C PHE A 330 2.30 -7.82 11.65
N ILE A 331 2.61 -9.00 12.17
CA ILE A 331 1.70 -9.84 12.98
C ILE A 331 1.91 -9.50 14.46
N ASP A 332 3.18 -9.40 14.85
CA ASP A 332 3.66 -8.97 16.15
C ASP A 332 4.99 -8.21 15.94
N ASP A 333 5.78 -8.00 16.98
CA ASP A 333 7.03 -7.23 16.85
C ASP A 333 8.15 -7.96 16.12
N ASP A 334 8.10 -9.29 15.99
CA ASP A 334 9.14 -10.13 15.40
C ASP A 334 8.71 -10.79 14.08
N TRP A 335 7.42 -11.10 13.94
CA TRP A 335 6.85 -11.74 12.76
C TRP A 335 6.12 -10.75 11.87
N PHE A 336 6.43 -10.77 10.58
CA PHE A 336 5.71 -10.01 9.56
C PHE A 336 5.29 -10.89 8.39
N LEU A 337 4.21 -10.49 7.75
CA LEU A 337 3.73 -11.02 6.49
C LEU A 337 4.42 -10.30 5.33
N VAL A 338 4.70 -11.03 4.25
CA VAL A 338 5.17 -10.42 3.02
C VAL A 338 4.71 -11.21 1.80
N ASP A 339 4.19 -10.50 0.81
CA ASP A 339 3.82 -11.10 -0.48
C ASP A 339 4.98 -11.05 -1.51
N THR A 340 4.76 -11.68 -2.67
CA THR A 340 5.64 -11.53 -3.83
C THR A 340 4.84 -11.14 -5.05
N TYR A 341 5.50 -10.48 -6.00
CA TYR A 341 4.96 -10.35 -7.35
C TYR A 341 4.84 -11.70 -8.09
N PRO A 342 3.98 -11.80 -9.13
CA PRO A 342 3.82 -13.03 -9.88
C PRO A 342 5.14 -13.52 -10.47
N ASP A 343 5.48 -14.78 -10.21
CA ASP A 343 6.65 -15.42 -10.79
C ASP A 343 6.43 -15.85 -12.25
N LYS A 344 7.35 -16.64 -12.81
CA LYS A 344 7.24 -17.14 -14.19
C LYS A 344 5.99 -17.97 -14.44
N TRP A 345 5.46 -18.66 -13.44
CA TRP A 345 4.24 -19.45 -13.51
C TRP A 345 2.97 -18.64 -13.25
N ARG A 346 3.08 -17.31 -13.06
CA ARG A 346 1.96 -16.45 -12.64
C ARG A 346 1.49 -16.73 -11.21
N HIS A 347 2.38 -17.16 -10.32
CA HIS A 347 2.02 -17.37 -8.92
C HIS A 347 2.57 -16.26 -8.04
N VAL A 348 1.69 -15.72 -7.18
CA VAL A 348 2.05 -14.83 -6.07
C VAL A 348 2.11 -15.66 -4.80
N ARG A 349 3.10 -15.38 -3.94
CA ARG A 349 3.27 -16.11 -2.69
C ARG A 349 3.09 -15.18 -1.51
N LEU A 350 2.57 -15.72 -0.42
CA LEU A 350 2.48 -15.06 0.88
C LEU A 350 3.33 -15.83 1.87
N TYR A 351 4.24 -15.13 2.53
CA TYR A 351 5.11 -15.66 3.56
C TYR A 351 4.84 -15.00 4.90
N LYS A 352 5.10 -15.74 5.98
CA LYS A 352 5.34 -15.23 7.32
C LYS A 352 6.84 -15.34 7.61
N VAL A 353 7.44 -14.25 8.08
CA VAL A 353 8.90 -14.12 8.23
C VAL A 353 9.23 -13.62 9.63
N ASN A 354 10.16 -14.28 10.31
CA ASN A 354 10.69 -13.81 11.59
C ASN A 354 11.93 -12.94 11.35
N ARG A 355 11.90 -11.67 11.71
CA ARG A 355 13.03 -10.74 11.47
C ARG A 355 14.27 -11.07 12.32
N VAL A 356 14.09 -11.74 13.46
CA VAL A 356 15.17 -12.07 14.41
C VAL A 356 15.89 -13.33 13.96
N THR A 357 15.15 -14.41 13.67
CA THR A 357 15.70 -15.73 13.34
C THR A 357 15.88 -15.99 11.85
N ASP A 358 15.33 -15.13 10.98
CA ASP A 358 15.24 -15.31 9.52
C ASP A 358 14.44 -16.55 9.10
N GLU A 359 13.58 -17.07 9.99
CA GLU A 359 12.63 -18.13 9.67
C GLU A 359 11.59 -17.65 8.65
N ILE A 360 11.26 -18.51 7.69
CA ILE A 360 10.31 -18.22 6.61
C ILE A 360 9.30 -19.36 6.53
N VAL A 361 8.00 -19.03 6.58
CA VAL A 361 6.88 -19.96 6.46
C VAL A 361 6.03 -19.56 5.26
N LEU A 362 5.84 -20.48 4.31
CA LEU A 362 4.93 -20.27 3.18
C LEU A 362 3.48 -20.47 3.64
N LEU A 363 2.63 -19.45 3.46
CA LEU A 363 1.22 -19.47 3.85
C LEU A 363 0.28 -19.64 2.65
N ALA A 364 0.60 -18.98 1.53
CA ALA A 364 -0.17 -19.09 0.31
C ALA A 364 0.72 -19.10 -0.93
N ASP A 365 0.34 -19.89 -1.92
CA ASP A 365 0.86 -19.89 -3.27
C ASP A 365 -0.35 -19.83 -4.21
N ALA A 366 -0.65 -18.66 -4.78
CA ALA A 366 -1.92 -18.39 -5.45
C ALA A 366 -1.71 -17.98 -6.91
N LYS A 367 -2.55 -18.53 -7.80
CA LYS A 367 -2.60 -18.12 -9.20
C LYS A 367 -2.92 -16.63 -9.33
N SER A 368 -2.25 -15.95 -10.26
CA SER A 368 -2.45 -14.55 -10.64
C SER A 368 -2.59 -14.44 -12.16
N PRO A 369 -3.78 -14.73 -12.71
CA PRO A 369 -3.97 -14.85 -14.16
C PRO A 369 -3.57 -13.59 -14.93
N LYS A 370 -3.09 -13.78 -16.17
CA LYS A 370 -2.61 -12.70 -17.04
C LYS A 370 -3.62 -11.57 -17.26
N SER A 371 -4.92 -11.86 -17.23
CA SER A 371 -5.99 -10.86 -17.33
C SER A 371 -5.90 -9.77 -16.26
N PHE A 372 -5.34 -10.09 -15.09
CA PHE A 372 -5.13 -9.17 -13.97
C PHE A 372 -3.74 -8.54 -13.98
N VAL A 373 -2.99 -8.60 -15.08
CA VAL A 373 -1.76 -7.82 -15.24
C VAL A 373 -2.12 -6.45 -15.81
N SER A 374 -1.56 -5.39 -15.25
CA SER A 374 -1.69 -4.03 -15.80
C SER A 374 -1.20 -4.00 -17.26
N PRO A 375 -2.05 -3.68 -18.24
CA PRO A 375 -1.67 -3.73 -19.66
C PRO A 375 -0.74 -2.59 -20.07
N SER A 376 -0.66 -1.51 -19.28
CA SER A 376 0.20 -0.35 -19.53
C SER A 376 0.42 0.44 -18.24
N GLU A 377 1.28 1.45 -18.29
CA GLU A 377 1.56 2.38 -17.18
C GLU A 377 0.44 3.35 -16.84
N HIS A 378 -0.60 3.39 -17.67
CA HIS A 378 -1.77 4.24 -17.44
C HIS A 378 -3.00 3.41 -17.08
N LYS A 379 -2.86 2.09 -16.95
CA LYS A 379 -3.96 1.16 -16.65
C LYS A 379 -3.52 0.19 -15.57
N HIS A 380 -3.68 0.59 -14.31
CA HIS A 380 -3.25 -0.16 -13.15
C HIS A 380 -4.43 -0.80 -12.41
N TRP A 381 -4.78 -2.02 -12.82
CA TRP A 381 -5.80 -2.84 -12.18
C TRP A 381 -5.26 -4.15 -11.63
N LYS A 382 -3.93 -4.28 -11.52
CA LYS A 382 -3.32 -5.52 -11.04
C LYS A 382 -3.71 -5.82 -9.60
N CYS A 383 -3.71 -7.10 -9.26
CA CYS A 383 -3.96 -7.54 -7.90
C CYS A 383 -2.63 -7.97 -7.29
N ASP A 384 -2.10 -7.12 -6.42
CA ASP A 384 -1.10 -7.50 -5.44
C ASP A 384 -1.84 -8.12 -4.23
N LEU A 385 -1.20 -8.97 -3.43
CA LEU A 385 -1.91 -9.61 -2.31
C LEU A 385 -2.17 -8.61 -1.18
N HIS A 386 -1.21 -7.70 -0.96
CA HIS A 386 -1.26 -6.70 0.10
C HIS A 386 -1.63 -7.35 1.45
N PRO A 387 -0.82 -8.25 2.02
CA PRO A 387 -1.25 -9.01 3.19
C PRO A 387 -1.45 -8.10 4.40
N ARG A 388 -2.43 -8.44 5.24
CA ARG A 388 -2.83 -7.74 6.46
C ARG A 388 -3.12 -8.75 7.55
N CYS A 389 -2.99 -8.36 8.81
CA CYS A 389 -3.27 -9.22 9.95
C CYS A 389 -4.21 -8.52 10.93
N SER A 390 -5.07 -9.30 11.61
CA SER A 390 -5.86 -8.77 12.72
C SER A 390 -4.95 -8.40 13.89
N ALA A 391 -5.34 -7.39 14.66
CA ALA A 391 -4.57 -6.95 15.83
C ALA A 391 -4.25 -8.04 16.88
N ASP A 392 -5.03 -9.12 16.93
CA ASP A 392 -4.78 -10.28 17.81
C ASP A 392 -3.94 -11.39 17.15
N GLY A 393 -3.45 -11.17 15.93
CA GLY A 393 -2.60 -12.09 15.18
C GLY A 393 -3.30 -13.35 14.69
N LYS A 394 -4.63 -13.48 14.86
CA LYS A 394 -5.35 -14.73 14.57
C LYS A 394 -5.81 -14.86 13.12
N TRP A 395 -6.06 -13.75 12.44
CA TRP A 395 -6.57 -13.74 11.08
C TRP A 395 -5.62 -13.02 10.14
N ILE A 396 -5.50 -13.55 8.94
CA ILE A 396 -4.80 -12.94 7.82
C ILE A 396 -5.82 -12.60 6.76
N CYS A 397 -5.71 -11.38 6.21
CA CYS A 397 -6.54 -10.92 5.11
C CYS A 397 -5.66 -10.46 3.94
N PHE A 398 -6.00 -10.91 2.72
CA PHE A 398 -5.30 -10.48 1.51
C PHE A 398 -6.24 -10.46 0.31
N ASP A 399 -5.90 -9.68 -0.72
CA ASP A 399 -6.63 -9.62 -1.97
C ASP A 399 -6.07 -10.68 -2.92
N SER A 400 -6.90 -11.35 -3.71
CA SER A 400 -6.42 -12.36 -4.65
C SER A 400 -7.30 -12.44 -5.88
N VAL A 401 -6.74 -12.97 -6.97
CA VAL A 401 -7.44 -13.19 -8.24
C VAL A 401 -7.39 -14.67 -8.67
N HIS A 402 -7.02 -15.56 -7.75
CA HIS A 402 -6.80 -16.97 -8.03
C HIS A 402 -8.05 -17.72 -8.51
N THR A 403 -9.25 -17.22 -8.19
CA THR A 403 -10.53 -17.76 -8.67
C THR A 403 -10.90 -17.26 -10.08
N GLY A 404 -10.10 -16.36 -10.66
CA GLY A 404 -10.44 -15.65 -11.90
C GLY A 404 -11.26 -14.37 -11.68
N LYS A 405 -11.61 -14.05 -10.42
CA LYS A 405 -12.19 -12.76 -10.00
C LYS A 405 -11.37 -12.17 -8.87
N ARG A 406 -11.34 -10.84 -8.77
CA ARG A 406 -10.77 -10.18 -7.59
C ARG A 406 -11.63 -10.51 -6.38
N SER A 407 -10.97 -10.97 -5.34
CA SER A 407 -11.60 -11.56 -4.16
C SER A 407 -10.85 -11.16 -2.89
N LEU A 408 -11.59 -10.86 -1.83
CA LEU A 408 -11.05 -10.74 -0.49
C LEU A 408 -10.89 -12.16 0.06
N CYS A 409 -9.70 -12.48 0.54
CA CYS A 409 -9.37 -13.78 1.11
C CYS A 409 -9.06 -13.61 2.59
N ILE A 410 -9.62 -14.48 3.43
CA ILE A 410 -9.40 -14.50 4.87
C ILE A 410 -9.01 -15.93 5.28
N MET A 411 -7.97 -16.06 6.09
CA MET A 411 -7.52 -17.35 6.62
C MET A 411 -6.97 -17.20 8.05
N PRO A 412 -6.99 -18.26 8.88
CA PRO A 412 -6.28 -18.27 10.15
C PRO A 412 -4.77 -18.07 9.97
N SER A 413 -4.12 -17.33 10.88
CA SER A 413 -2.68 -17.05 10.81
C SER A 413 -1.79 -18.26 11.09
N LEU A 414 -2.29 -19.24 11.86
CA LEU A 414 -1.86 -20.64 12.05
C LEU A 414 -2.58 -21.21 13.26
#